data_AF-A0A2G9GCZ9-F1
#
_entry.id   AF-A0A2G9GCZ9-F1
#
_cell.length_a   1.000
_cell.length_b   1.000
_cell.length_c   1.000
_cell.angle_alpha   90.00
_cell.angle_beta   90.00
_cell.angle_gamma   90.00
#
_symmetry.space_group_name_H-M   'P 1'
#
loop_
_entity.id
_entity.type
_entity.pdbx_description
1 polymer ?
#
loop_
_entity_poly.entity_id
_entity_poly.type
_entity_poly.pdbx_seq_one_letter_code
_entity_poly.pdbx_strand_id
1 'polypeptide(L)'
;MENQQNDVKYEEEYIKNSRGVELFTCRWVPLNTEPKALIFLCHGYGMECSITMKGCAGRLVKAGYEVHGIDCEGHGKSSGLLGLISNFDN
;
A
#
# COMPACT_ATOMS: atom_id res chain seq x y z
N MET A 1 -16.10 5.44 25.52
CA MET A 1 -14.76 6.08 25.54
C MET A 1 -13.79 5.07 24.97
N GLU A 2 -13.33 5.27 23.74
CA GLU A 2 -12.15 4.58 23.19
C GLU A 2 -11.28 5.65 22.55
N ASN A 3 -10.21 6.02 23.25
CA ASN A 3 -9.10 6.75 22.64
C ASN A 3 -8.34 5.76 21.74
N GLN A 4 -8.77 5.58 20.50
CA GLN A 4 -7.97 4.91 19.47
C GLN A 4 -7.52 5.91 18.42
N GLN A 5 -6.69 6.86 18.82
CA GLN A 5 -6.06 7.78 17.89
C GLN A 5 -4.61 8.00 18.35
N ASN A 6 -3.65 7.70 17.47
CA ASN A 6 -2.26 8.22 17.42
C ASN A 6 -1.07 7.23 17.48
N ASP A 7 -1.25 5.92 17.30
CA ASP A 7 -0.10 4.97 17.25
C ASP A 7 0.38 4.59 15.84
N VAL A 8 -0.31 5.06 14.79
CA VAL A 8 0.00 4.72 13.40
C VAL A 8 0.11 5.98 12.57
N LYS A 9 1.27 6.18 11.94
CA LYS A 9 1.49 7.18 10.89
C LYS A 9 1.02 6.59 9.56
N TYR A 10 0.25 7.36 8.79
CA TYR A 10 -0.10 7.01 7.42
C TYR A 10 0.53 8.02 6.47
N GLU A 11 1.16 7.53 5.40
CA GLU A 11 1.82 8.35 4.39
C GLU A 11 1.46 7.85 2.99
N GLU A 12 1.36 8.79 2.05
CA GLU A 12 1.15 8.54 0.63
C GLU A 12 2.26 9.24 -0.15
N GLU A 13 2.73 8.59 -1.21
CA GLU A 13 3.71 9.15 -2.13
C GLU A 13 3.51 8.58 -3.54
N TYR A 14 4.17 9.22 -4.50
CA TYR A 14 4.29 8.69 -5.85
C TYR A 14 5.75 8.45 -6.15
N ILE A 15 6.06 7.25 -6.63
CA ILE A 15 7.41 6.85 -7.04
C ILE A 15 7.42 6.60 -8.55
N LYS A 16 8.55 6.85 -9.21
CA LYS A 16 8.74 6.52 -10.63
C LYS A 16 9.49 5.22 -10.77
N ASN A 17 8.94 4.28 -11.53
CA ASN A 17 9.65 3.05 -11.88
C ASN A 17 10.73 3.31 -12.96
N SER A 18 11.51 2.28 -13.31
CA SER A 18 12.58 2.37 -14.31
C SER A 18 12.11 2.73 -15.73
N ARG A 19 10.81 2.60 -16.03
CA ARG A 19 10.19 3.04 -17.29
C ARG A 19 9.65 4.47 -17.23
N GLY A 20 9.79 5.15 -16.10
CA GLY A 20 9.27 6.50 -15.88
C GLY A 20 7.78 6.57 -15.57
N VAL A 21 7.12 5.43 -15.34
CA VAL A 21 5.70 5.39 -14.96
C VAL A 21 5.57 5.74 -13.48
N GLU A 22 4.65 6.64 -13.18
CA GLU A 22 4.35 7.10 -11.83
C GLU A 22 3.41 6.12 -11.13
N LEU A 23 3.88 5.55 -10.01
CA LEU A 23 3.17 4.57 -9.22
C LEU A 23 2.80 5.16 -7.86
N PHE A 24 1.54 5.01 -7.47
CA PHE A 24 1.09 5.36 -6.14
C PHE A 24 1.56 4.30 -5.14
N THR A 25 2.06 4.75 -4.00
CA THR A 25 2.38 3.89 -2.86
C THR A 25 1.95 4.58 -1.57
N CYS A 26 1.59 3.78 -0.58
CA CYS A 26 1.24 4.23 0.74
C CYS A 26 1.84 3.32 1.80
N ARG A 27 1.99 3.85 3.02
CA ARG A 27 2.48 3.05 4.14
C ARG A 27 1.82 3.42 5.45
N TRP A 28 1.75 2.42 6.32
CA TRP A 28 1.33 2.53 7.70
C TRP A 28 2.50 2.17 8.60
N VAL A 29 2.98 3.14 9.38
CA VAL A 29 4.19 3.05 10.20
C VAL A 29 3.81 3.12 11.68
N PRO A 30 4.28 2.19 12.53
CA PRO A 30 4.11 2.33 13.98
C PRO A 30 4.90 3.54 14.49
N LEU A 31 4.26 4.45 15.25
CA LEU A 31 4.89 5.70 15.68
C LEU A 31 5.87 5.55 16.85
N ASN A 32 5.59 4.59 17.74
CA ASN A 32 6.24 4.50 19.04
C ASN A 32 7.14 3.27 19.20
N THR A 33 7.29 2.47 18.14
CA THR A 33 8.05 1.20 18.19
C THR A 33 8.77 0.96 16.88
N GLU A 34 9.97 0.39 16.96
CA GLU A 34 10.68 -0.09 15.77
C GLU A 34 9.92 -1.29 15.14
N PRO A 35 9.69 -1.30 13.82
CA PRO A 35 9.00 -2.39 13.15
C PRO A 35 9.75 -3.73 13.28
N LYS A 36 9.00 -4.80 13.57
CA LYS A 36 9.54 -6.19 13.60
C LYS A 36 10.00 -6.66 12.21
N ALA A 37 9.28 -6.23 11.19
CA ALA A 37 9.55 -6.48 9.78
C ALA A 37 8.72 -5.52 8.92
N LEU A 38 9.06 -5.46 7.63
CA LEU A 38 8.27 -4.79 6.60
C LEU A 38 7.34 -5.80 5.92
N ILE A 39 6.08 -5.41 5.70
CA ILE A 39 5.11 -6.20 4.95
C ILE A 39 4.68 -5.41 3.72
N PHE A 40 4.78 -6.03 2.55
CA PHE A 40 4.32 -5.48 1.29
C PHE A 40 3.01 -6.14 0.89
N LEU A 41 1.97 -5.33 0.79
CA LEU A 41 0.63 -5.74 0.42
C LEU A 41 0.44 -5.55 -1.09
N CYS A 42 0.19 -6.65 -1.80
CA CYS A 42 -0.21 -6.63 -3.20
C CYS A 42 -1.74 -6.74 -3.29
N HIS A 43 -2.37 -5.80 -3.97
CA HIS A 43 -3.81 -5.82 -4.18
C HIS A 43 -4.19 -6.73 -5.36
N GLY A 44 -5.47 -7.15 -5.41
CA GLY A 44 -6.01 -7.91 -6.54
C GLY A 44 -6.40 -7.03 -7.74
N TYR A 45 -6.84 -7.65 -8.82
CA TYR A 45 -7.33 -6.95 -10.01
C TYR A 45 -8.53 -6.05 -9.68
N GLY A 46 -8.53 -4.81 -10.17
CA GLY A 46 -9.60 -3.82 -9.92
C GLY A 46 -9.61 -3.17 -8.53
N MET A 47 -8.53 -3.30 -7.76
CA MET A 47 -8.41 -2.76 -6.40
C MET A 47 -7.34 -1.65 -6.33
N GLU A 48 -7.27 -0.97 -5.19
CA GLU A 48 -6.21 0.01 -4.84
C GLU A 48 -5.77 -0.18 -3.38
N CYS A 49 -4.54 0.19 -3.04
CA CYS A 49 -3.96 -0.17 -1.75
C CYS A 49 -4.40 0.73 -0.57
N SER A 50 -4.62 2.03 -0.77
CA SER A 50 -4.81 3.00 0.32
C SER A 50 -6.11 2.82 1.11
N ILE A 51 -7.21 2.44 0.46
CA ILE A 51 -8.52 2.27 1.08
C ILE A 51 -8.83 0.79 1.24
N THR A 52 -8.73 0.00 0.17
CA THR A 52 -9.18 -1.40 0.20
C THR A 52 -8.34 -2.28 1.13
N MET A 53 -7.06 -1.94 1.33
CA MET A 53 -6.16 -2.74 2.17
C MET A 53 -5.98 -2.16 3.58
N LYS A 54 -6.52 -0.96 3.86
CA LYS A 54 -6.37 -0.25 5.15
C LYS A 54 -6.74 -1.10 6.37
N GLY A 55 -7.80 -1.91 6.25
CA GLY A 55 -8.24 -2.78 7.33
C GLY A 55 -7.24 -3.88 7.68
N CYS A 56 -6.56 -4.45 6.68
CA CYS A 56 -5.51 -5.45 6.88
C CYS A 56 -4.23 -4.80 7.41
N ALA A 57 -3.80 -3.70 6.77
CA ALA A 57 -2.63 -2.93 7.20
C ALA A 57 -2.76 -2.47 8.65
N GLY A 58 -3.90 -1.92 9.05
CA GLY A 58 -4.12 -1.47 10.43
C GLY A 58 -3.97 -2.59 11.48
N ARG A 59 -4.37 -3.83 11.16
CA ARG A 59 -4.18 -4.99 12.06
C ARG A 59 -2.70 -5.38 12.16
N LEU A 60 -2.00 -5.38 11.04
CA LEU A 60 -0.58 -5.71 10.98
C LEU A 60 0.28 -4.65 11.67
N VAL A 61 -0.02 -3.36 11.52
CA VAL A 61 0.71 -2.31 12.25
C VAL A 61 0.48 -2.40 13.74
N LYS A 62 -0.75 -2.66 14.19
CA LYS A 62 -1.04 -2.94 15.61
C LYS A 62 -0.28 -4.18 16.14
N ALA A 63 0.09 -5.12 15.26
CA ALA A 63 0.92 -6.27 15.61
C ALA A 63 2.43 -5.97 15.63
N GLY A 64 2.85 -4.74 15.27
CA GLY A 64 4.23 -4.26 15.32
C GLY A 64 4.99 -4.35 14.00
N TYR A 65 4.30 -4.37 12.86
CA TYR A 65 4.91 -4.35 11.52
C TYR A 65 4.78 -2.97 10.88
N GLU A 66 5.69 -2.58 10.00
CA GLU A 66 5.46 -1.49 9.05
C GLU A 66 4.89 -2.10 7.78
N VAL A 67 3.83 -1.50 7.24
CA VAL A 67 3.08 -2.07 6.13
C VAL A 67 3.08 -1.10 4.97
N HIS A 68 3.43 -1.59 3.79
CA HIS A 68 3.47 -0.84 2.55
C HIS A 68 2.46 -1.42 1.57
N GLY A 69 1.78 -0.54 0.82
CA GLY A 69 0.96 -0.91 -0.32
C GLY A 69 1.43 -0.12 -1.54
N ILE A 70 1.46 -0.78 -2.70
CA ILE A 70 1.75 -0.13 -3.98
C ILE A 70 0.65 -0.50 -4.96
N ASP A 71 0.16 0.49 -5.70
CA ASP A 71 -0.76 0.23 -6.80
C ASP A 71 0.04 -0.20 -8.03
N CYS A 72 -0.29 -1.37 -8.58
CA CYS A 72 0.34 -1.84 -9.81
C CYS A 72 0.09 -0.86 -10.97
N GLU A 73 0.96 -0.86 -11.97
CA GLU A 73 0.79 -0.05 -13.19
C GLU A 73 -0.61 -0.26 -13.80
N GLY A 74 -1.29 0.83 -14.16
CA GLY A 74 -2.65 0.80 -14.69
C GLY A 74 -3.74 0.40 -13.68
N HIS A 75 -3.44 0.36 -12.38
CA HIS A 75 -4.38 0.05 -11.31
C HIS A 75 -4.43 1.15 -10.26
N GLY A 76 -5.54 1.20 -9.52
CA GLY A 76 -5.75 2.17 -8.45
C GLY A 76 -5.43 3.60 -8.87
N LYS A 77 -4.50 4.22 -8.14
CA LYS A 77 -4.03 5.59 -8.37
C LYS A 77 -2.75 5.65 -9.22
N SER A 78 -2.19 4.51 -9.63
CA SER A 78 -0.99 4.46 -10.47
C SER A 78 -1.29 4.81 -11.92
N SER A 79 -0.32 5.45 -12.57
CA SER A 79 -0.34 5.68 -14.02
C SER A 79 -0.22 4.36 -14.79
N GLY A 80 -0.51 4.41 -16.09
CA GLY A 80 -0.41 3.27 -17.02
C GLY A 80 -1.71 3.04 -17.79
N LEU A 81 -1.72 2.03 -18.67
CA LEU A 81 -2.93 1.63 -19.37
C LEU A 81 -3.84 0.85 -18.41
N LEU A 82 -5.03 1.39 -18.16
CA LEU A 82 -5.95 0.85 -17.15
C LEU A 82 -6.28 -0.62 -17.39
N GLY A 83 -6.02 -1.46 -16.39
CA GLY A 83 -6.33 -2.90 -16.43
C GLY A 83 -5.61 -3.68 -17.53
N LEU A 84 -4.46 -3.19 -18.03
CA LEU A 84 -3.72 -3.91 -19.06
C LEU A 84 -3.20 -5.25 -18.53
N ILE A 85 -3.70 -6.32 -19.14
CA ILE A 85 -3.12 -7.66 -19.06
C ILE A 85 -2.43 -7.91 -20.40
N SER A 86 -1.09 -7.87 -20.40
CA SER A 86 -0.31 -8.04 -21.63
C SER A 86 -0.30 -9.48 -22.15
N ASN A 87 -0.48 -10.45 -21.25
CA ASN A 87 -0.59 -11.87 -21.56
C ASN A 87 -1.32 -12.59 -20.41
N PHE A 88 -2.27 -13.46 -20.75
CA PHE A 88 -3.00 -14.31 -19.77
C PHE A 88 -2.30 -15.64 -19.49
N ASP A 89 -1.32 -16.02 -20.30
CA ASP A 89 -0.55 -17.27 -20.14
C ASP A 89 0.71 -17.10 -19.28
N ASN A 90 0.93 -15.91 -18.71
CA ASN A 90 2.03 -15.64 -17.78
C ASN A 90 1.75 -16.19 -16.37
#